data_AF-A0A9W7FYK7-F1
#
_entry.id   AF-A0A9W7FYK7-F1
#
_cell.length_a   1.000
_cell.length_b   1.000
_cell.length_c   1.000
_cell.angle_alpha   90.00
_cell.angle_beta   90.00
_cell.angle_gamma   90.00
#
_symmetry.space_group_name_H-M   'P 1'
#
loop_
_entity.id
_entity.type
_entity.pdbx_description
1 polymer ?
#
loop_
_entity_poly.entity_id
_entity_poly.type
_entity_poly.pdbx_seq_one_letter_code
_entity_poly.pdbx_strand_id
1 'polypeptide(L)'
;MVRLKVLSTFFQVSEITTLINIQWPKIVLMTLPFQLPISDSKCLASGSGWNLQHTVYAYIWLPFVVFLAVLQQARKHPAKSPKRLKFSSTLIFLMTLYYAPVLKTIASIFECIEDAHGDLVILADPSVSCETSSSRTLLQIQGILTAILVGVGFPLYVVFKTTTLKSKGALDAHSHFSSLFQWYSPEVPYFEALHMLRKAALIAAAFLRPQ
;
A
#
# COMPACT_ATOMS: atom_id res chain seq x y z
N MET A 1 -9.06 -10.30 16.21
CA MET A 1 -8.22 -10.30 14.99
C MET A 1 -9.03 -10.51 13.71
N VAL A 2 -10.02 -11.43 13.65
CA VAL A 2 -10.93 -11.59 12.48
C VAL A 2 -11.54 -10.26 12.00
N ARG A 3 -12.04 -9.44 12.93
CA ARG A 3 -12.62 -8.11 12.61
C ARG A 3 -11.64 -7.17 11.91
N LEU A 4 -10.35 -7.18 12.30
CA LEU A 4 -9.31 -6.37 11.66
C LEU A 4 -9.02 -6.86 10.24
N LYS A 5 -8.96 -8.16 10.02
CA LYS A 5 -8.73 -8.74 8.69
C LYS A 5 -9.89 -8.47 7.72
N VAL A 6 -11.13 -8.61 8.18
CA VAL A 6 -12.31 -8.24 7.38
C VAL A 6 -12.24 -6.76 7.00
N LEU A 7 -11.88 -5.91 7.95
CA LEU A 7 -11.71 -4.48 7.73
C LEU A 7 -10.61 -4.15 6.71
N SER A 8 -9.42 -4.77 6.81
CA SER A 8 -8.34 -4.53 5.84
C SER A 8 -8.67 -5.06 4.45
N THR A 9 -9.32 -6.21 4.38
CA THR A 9 -9.73 -6.80 3.11
C THR A 9 -10.77 -5.92 2.44
N PHE A 10 -11.75 -5.45 3.20
CA PHE A 10 -12.74 -4.48 2.73
C PHE A 10 -12.03 -3.24 2.18
N PHE A 11 -11.17 -2.58 2.96
CA PHE A 11 -10.45 -1.38 2.50
C PHE A 11 -9.63 -1.60 1.23
N GLN A 12 -8.86 -2.69 1.15
CA GLN A 12 -8.06 -2.97 -0.03
C GLN A 12 -8.90 -3.32 -1.27
N VAL A 13 -9.99 -4.07 -1.11
CA VAL A 13 -10.88 -4.41 -2.23
C VAL A 13 -11.61 -3.17 -2.72
N SER A 14 -12.17 -2.40 -1.78
CA SER A 14 -12.86 -1.14 -2.05
C SER A 14 -11.96 -0.10 -2.73
N GLU A 15 -10.67 -0.08 -2.39
CA GLU A 15 -9.69 0.73 -3.10
C GLU A 15 -9.43 0.21 -4.52
N ILE A 16 -9.22 -1.10 -4.72
CA ILE A 16 -8.96 -1.66 -6.06
C ILE A 16 -10.17 -1.47 -6.98
N THR A 17 -11.39 -1.54 -6.48
CA THR A 17 -12.60 -1.30 -7.30
C THR A 17 -12.64 0.10 -7.89
N THR A 18 -11.90 1.05 -7.33
CA THR A 18 -11.79 2.41 -7.86
C THR A 18 -10.83 2.53 -9.04
N LEU A 19 -10.07 1.47 -9.35
CA LEU A 19 -9.29 1.38 -10.60
C LEU A 19 -10.16 0.99 -11.80
N ILE A 20 -11.38 0.48 -11.55
CA ILE A 20 -12.34 0.20 -12.60
C ILE A 20 -13.09 1.50 -12.88
N ASN A 21 -13.10 1.93 -14.15
CA ASN A 21 -13.79 3.13 -14.60
C ASN A 21 -15.32 2.91 -14.54
N ILE A 22 -15.88 3.06 -13.35
CA ILE A 22 -17.31 3.05 -13.06
C ILE A 22 -17.64 4.43 -12.48
N GLN A 23 -18.77 5.01 -12.89
CA GLN A 23 -19.26 6.24 -12.27
C GLN A 23 -19.75 5.94 -10.85
N TRP A 24 -18.87 6.13 -9.87
CA TRP A 24 -19.20 5.94 -8.46
C TRP A 24 -19.99 7.14 -7.91
N PRO A 25 -21.05 6.92 -7.12
CA PRO A 25 -21.71 8.00 -6.39
C PRO A 25 -20.73 8.69 -5.42
N LYS A 26 -20.76 10.03 -5.34
CA LYS A 26 -19.87 10.82 -4.47
C LYS A 26 -19.87 10.35 -3.01
N ILE A 27 -21.02 9.93 -2.50
CA ILE A 27 -21.16 9.43 -1.12
C ILE A 27 -20.34 8.15 -0.89
N VAL A 28 -20.22 7.29 -1.90
CA VAL A 28 -19.41 6.06 -1.81
C VAL A 28 -17.94 6.45 -1.70
N LEU A 29 -17.47 7.35 -2.58
CA LEU A 29 -16.08 7.83 -2.58
C LEU A 29 -15.69 8.49 -1.24
N MET A 30 -16.58 9.27 -0.62
CA MET A 30 -16.34 9.87 0.70
C MET A 30 -16.24 8.86 1.85
N THR A 31 -16.88 7.70 1.71
CA THR A 31 -16.85 6.63 2.71
C THR A 31 -15.70 5.65 2.49
N LEU A 32 -14.99 5.75 1.37
CA LEU A 32 -13.83 4.92 1.06
C LEU A 32 -12.62 5.42 1.85
N PRO A 33 -12.16 4.69 2.87
CA PRO A 33 -10.98 5.11 3.59
C PRO A 33 -9.77 4.92 2.69
N PHE A 34 -8.87 5.90 2.75
CA PHE A 34 -7.63 5.99 1.95
C PHE A 34 -7.80 6.40 0.48
N GLN A 35 -9.03 6.56 -0.02
CA GLN A 35 -9.27 7.43 -1.17
C GLN A 35 -9.33 8.88 -0.68
N LEU A 36 -8.17 9.49 -0.49
CA LEU A 36 -8.07 10.90 -0.82
C LEU A 36 -7.77 10.93 -2.31
N PRO A 37 -8.71 11.35 -3.18
CA PRO A 37 -8.36 11.66 -4.55
C PRO A 37 -7.15 12.61 -4.47
N ILE A 38 -6.05 12.26 -5.13
CA ILE A 38 -4.84 13.11 -5.11
C ILE A 38 -5.22 14.52 -5.62
N SER A 39 -6.17 14.59 -6.54
CA SER A 39 -6.88 15.79 -6.98
C SER A 39 -7.66 16.52 -5.87
N ASP A 40 -8.33 15.83 -4.95
CA ASP A 40 -9.02 16.46 -3.81
C ASP A 40 -8.06 16.88 -2.69
N SER A 41 -6.92 16.20 -2.52
CA SER A 41 -5.87 16.66 -1.60
C SER A 41 -5.30 18.02 -2.03
N LYS A 42 -5.27 18.29 -3.33
CA LYS A 42 -4.98 19.61 -3.88
C LYS A 42 -6.10 20.61 -3.66
N CYS A 43 -7.37 20.22 -3.76
CA CYS A 43 -8.49 21.10 -3.43
C CYS A 43 -8.52 21.46 -1.94
N LEU A 44 -8.21 20.52 -1.05
CA LEU A 44 -8.16 20.76 0.40
C LEU A 44 -6.92 21.57 0.82
N ALA A 45 -5.82 21.45 0.08
CA ALA A 45 -4.57 22.19 0.31
C ALA A 45 -4.34 23.31 -0.71
N SER A 46 -5.39 23.76 -1.42
CA SER A 46 -5.26 24.77 -2.47
C SER A 46 -4.80 26.08 -1.84
N GLY A 47 -3.56 26.48 -2.11
CA GLY A 47 -2.91 27.65 -1.51
C GLY A 47 -1.63 27.33 -0.71
N SER A 48 -1.35 26.07 -0.36
CA SER A 48 -0.14 25.69 0.39
C SER A 48 1.04 25.22 -0.48
N GLY A 49 0.90 25.23 -1.81
CA GLY A 49 1.90 24.68 -2.74
C GLY A 49 1.99 23.15 -2.77
N TRP A 50 0.99 22.45 -2.22
CA TRP A 50 0.97 20.98 -2.19
C TRP A 50 0.78 20.39 -3.60
N ASN A 51 1.68 19.49 -4.01
CA ASN A 51 1.64 18.83 -5.32
C ASN A 51 1.75 17.30 -5.20
N LEU A 52 1.67 16.58 -6.32
CA LEU A 52 1.80 15.11 -6.36
C LEU A 52 3.07 14.61 -5.66
N GLN A 53 4.20 15.30 -5.81
CA GLN A 53 5.46 14.89 -5.20
C GLN A 53 5.37 14.88 -3.66
N HIS A 54 4.70 15.87 -3.06
CA HIS A 54 4.44 15.90 -1.62
C HIS A 54 3.55 14.74 -1.19
N THR A 55 2.49 14.45 -1.96
CA THR A 55 1.61 13.30 -1.70
C THR A 55 2.41 11.99 -1.74
N VAL A 56 3.20 11.76 -2.78
CA VAL A 56 4.04 10.55 -2.89
C VAL A 56 5.00 10.44 -1.70
N TYR A 57 5.67 11.52 -1.32
CA TYR A 57 6.55 11.51 -0.15
C TYR A 57 5.82 11.27 1.16
N ALA A 58 4.64 11.87 1.35
CA ALA A 58 3.83 11.61 2.53
C ALA A 58 3.44 10.14 2.60
N TYR A 59 2.98 9.55 1.49
CA TYR A 59 2.62 8.14 1.43
C TYR A 59 3.82 7.21 1.63
N ILE A 60 5.04 7.56 1.18
CA ILE A 60 6.22 6.71 1.39
C ILE A 60 6.78 6.86 2.82
N TRP A 61 7.02 8.09 3.25
CA TRP A 61 7.81 8.36 4.47
C TRP A 61 6.98 8.35 5.75
N LEU A 62 5.74 8.85 5.72
CA LEU A 62 4.91 8.89 6.94
C LEU A 62 4.63 7.48 7.48
N PRO A 63 4.20 6.49 6.66
CA PRO A 63 4.04 5.13 7.13
C PRO A 63 5.35 4.51 7.61
N PHE A 64 6.48 4.82 6.98
CA PHE A 64 7.79 4.34 7.43
C PHE A 64 8.12 4.81 8.84
N VAL A 65 7.88 6.09 9.16
CA VAL A 65 8.06 6.63 10.52
C VAL A 65 7.13 5.93 11.52
N VAL A 66 5.85 5.73 11.16
CA VAL A 66 4.88 5.02 12.00
C VAL A 66 5.32 3.57 12.23
N PHE A 67 5.79 2.87 11.20
CA PHE A 67 6.25 1.49 11.29
C PHE A 67 7.48 1.36 12.19
N LEU A 68 8.44 2.29 12.06
CA LEU A 68 9.61 2.34 12.93
C LEU A 68 9.21 2.60 14.39
N ALA A 69 8.29 3.54 14.64
CA ALA A 69 7.80 3.81 15.99
C ALA A 69 7.14 2.58 16.61
N VAL A 70 6.25 1.89 15.87
CA VAL A 70 5.60 0.65 16.34
C VAL A 70 6.63 -0.47 16.56
N LEU A 71 7.60 -0.61 15.66
CA LEU A 71 8.66 -1.60 15.78
C LEU A 71 9.56 -1.36 17.00
N GLN A 72 9.93 -0.10 17.26
CA GLN A 72 10.69 0.28 18.45
C GLN A 72 9.91 -0.03 19.72
N GLN A 73 8.61 0.29 19.76
CA GLN A 73 7.74 -0.08 20.90
C GLN A 73 7.64 -1.60 21.08
N ALA A 74 7.54 -2.38 19.99
CA ALA A 74 7.55 -3.83 20.07
C ALA A 74 8.88 -4.38 20.64
N ARG A 75 10.02 -3.78 20.27
CA ARG A 75 11.36 -4.19 20.72
C ARG A 75 11.62 -3.92 22.20
N LYS A 76 10.98 -2.92 22.80
CA LYS A 76 11.09 -2.61 24.25
C LYS A 76 10.51 -3.71 25.14
N HIS A 77 9.73 -4.63 24.57
CA HIS A 77 9.07 -5.68 25.33
C HIS A 77 9.72 -7.06 25.09
N PRO A 78 9.75 -7.95 26.11
CA PRO A 78 10.33 -9.28 25.97
C PRO A 78 9.56 -10.13 24.95
N ALA A 79 10.26 -11.10 24.34
CA ALA A 79 9.80 -11.88 23.19
C ALA A 79 8.43 -12.54 23.39
N LYS A 80 8.16 -13.06 24.59
CA LYS A 80 6.92 -13.77 24.92
C LYS A 80 5.83 -12.89 25.54
N SER A 81 6.03 -11.56 25.59
CA SER A 81 5.03 -10.68 26.21
C SER A 81 3.80 -10.47 25.30
N PRO A 82 2.59 -10.42 25.87
CA PRO A 82 1.37 -10.15 25.11
C PRO A 82 1.38 -8.75 24.48
N LYS A 83 2.08 -7.78 25.09
CA LYS A 83 2.25 -6.42 24.54
C LYS A 83 3.06 -6.43 23.25
N ARG A 84 4.18 -7.18 23.21
CA ARG A 84 4.97 -7.34 21.99
C ARG A 84 4.16 -8.01 20.88
N LEU A 85 3.38 -9.03 21.22
CA LEU A 85 2.48 -9.68 20.28
C LEU A 85 1.50 -8.68 19.67
N LYS A 86 0.84 -7.88 20.51
CA LYS A 86 -0.07 -6.82 20.06
C LYS A 86 0.61 -5.83 19.11
N PHE A 87 1.79 -5.32 19.45
CA PHE A 87 2.50 -4.36 18.59
C PHE A 87 2.95 -4.96 17.27
N SER A 88 3.50 -6.18 17.27
CA SER A 88 3.93 -6.84 16.04
C SER A 88 2.75 -7.20 15.12
N SER A 89 1.62 -7.65 15.68
CA SER A 89 0.40 -7.85 14.87
C SER A 89 -0.18 -6.54 14.35
N THR A 90 -0.09 -5.45 15.14
CA THR A 90 -0.49 -4.10 14.68
C THR A 90 0.40 -3.63 13.54
N LEU A 91 1.71 -3.84 13.62
CA LEU A 91 2.66 -3.48 12.56
C LEU A 91 2.33 -4.22 11.26
N ILE A 92 2.17 -5.54 11.33
CA ILE A 92 1.83 -6.35 10.16
C ILE A 92 0.51 -5.91 9.55
N PHE A 93 -0.52 -5.65 10.38
CA PHE A 93 -1.80 -5.13 9.93
C PHE A 93 -1.66 -3.78 9.21
N LEU A 94 -0.90 -2.83 9.77
CA LEU A 94 -0.65 -1.54 9.15
C LEU A 94 0.13 -1.66 7.83
N MET A 95 1.13 -2.54 7.77
CA MET A 95 1.87 -2.82 6.52
C MET A 95 0.96 -3.44 5.46
N THR A 96 0.06 -4.34 5.84
CA THR A 96 -0.94 -4.90 4.94
C THR A 96 -1.88 -3.81 4.44
N LEU A 97 -2.44 -2.97 5.31
CA LEU A 97 -3.28 -1.84 4.91
C LEU A 97 -2.57 -0.88 3.94
N TYR A 98 -1.31 -0.58 4.21
CA TYR A 98 -0.48 0.31 3.42
C TYR A 98 -0.15 -0.20 2.01
N TYR A 99 -0.17 -1.52 1.80
CA TYR A 99 0.32 -2.16 0.58
C TYR A 99 -0.38 -1.71 -0.71
N ALA A 100 -1.71 -1.71 -0.75
CA ALA A 100 -2.44 -1.32 -1.97
C ALA A 100 -2.36 0.19 -2.25
N PRO A 101 -2.55 1.08 -1.24
CA PRO A 101 -2.45 2.52 -1.46
C PRO A 101 -1.09 2.97 -1.98
N VAL A 102 0.01 2.43 -1.45
CA VAL A 102 1.33 2.84 -1.92
C VAL A 102 1.59 2.40 -3.35
N LEU A 103 1.22 1.17 -3.72
CA LEU A 103 1.43 0.68 -5.08
C LEU A 103 0.58 1.45 -6.09
N LYS A 104 -0.66 1.78 -5.73
CA LYS A 104 -1.53 2.62 -6.55
C LYS A 104 -0.96 4.04 -6.72
N THR A 105 -0.50 4.65 -5.63
CA THR A 105 0.09 5.99 -5.64
C THR A 105 1.36 6.02 -6.49
N ILE A 106 2.21 5.00 -6.38
CA ILE A 106 3.40 4.87 -7.24
C ILE A 106 3.01 4.72 -8.70
N ALA A 107 2.02 3.88 -8.99
CA ALA A 107 1.59 3.62 -10.36
C ALA A 107 1.03 4.89 -11.05
N SER A 108 0.34 5.76 -10.30
CA SER A 108 -0.16 7.04 -10.82
C SER A 108 0.92 8.03 -11.27
N ILE A 109 2.20 7.83 -10.89
CA ILE A 109 3.33 8.66 -11.33
C ILE A 109 3.69 8.36 -12.80
N PHE A 110 3.30 7.19 -13.31
CA PHE A 110 3.64 6.73 -14.65
C PHE A 110 2.56 7.01 -15.69
N GLU A 111 1.37 7.43 -15.27
CA GLU A 111 0.25 7.68 -16.17
C GLU A 111 0.28 9.12 -16.69
N CYS A 112 0.45 9.27 -18.01
CA CYS A 112 0.53 10.55 -18.69
C CYS A 112 -0.62 10.70 -19.69
N ILE A 113 -1.14 11.91 -19.82
CA ILE A 113 -2.14 12.30 -20.81
C ILE A 113 -1.69 13.57 -21.53
N GLU A 114 -2.19 13.78 -22.74
CA GLU A 114 -2.00 15.06 -23.45
C GLU A 114 -2.99 16.10 -22.90
N ASP A 115 -2.48 17.28 -22.55
CA ASP A 115 -3.29 18.44 -22.23
C ASP A 115 -3.83 19.12 -23.51
N ALA A 116 -4.76 20.07 -23.37
CA ALA A 116 -5.33 20.87 -24.45
C ALA A 116 -4.28 21.60 -25.33
N HIS A 117 -3.06 21.78 -24.81
CA HIS A 117 -1.94 22.43 -25.49
C HIS A 117 -1.01 21.44 -26.21
N GLY A 118 -1.27 20.13 -26.12
CA GLY A 118 -0.43 19.07 -26.69
C GLY A 118 0.75 18.64 -25.79
N ASP A 119 0.88 19.22 -24.60
CA ASP A 119 1.91 18.84 -23.63
C ASP A 119 1.51 17.55 -22.90
N LEU A 120 2.45 16.62 -22.73
CA LEU A 120 2.23 15.43 -21.90
C LEU A 120 2.32 15.82 -20.42
N VAL A 121 1.26 15.56 -19.66
CA VAL A 121 1.16 15.85 -18.22
C VAL A 121 0.71 14.61 -17.45
N ILE A 122 1.03 14.54 -16.16
CA ILE A 122 0.64 13.39 -15.33
C ILE A 122 -0.88 13.43 -15.11
N LEU A 123 -1.59 12.32 -15.34
CA LEU A 123 -3.05 12.26 -15.18
C LEU A 123 -3.49 12.62 -13.76
N ALA A 124 -2.77 12.12 -12.76
CA ALA A 124 -3.04 12.40 -11.35
C ALA A 124 -2.72 13.85 -10.95
N ASP A 125 -1.90 14.56 -11.74
CA ASP A 125 -1.51 15.93 -11.50
C ASP A 125 -1.10 16.65 -12.79
N PRO A 126 -2.06 17.30 -13.48
CA PRO A 126 -1.80 18.02 -14.73
C PRO A 126 -0.82 19.20 -14.60
N SER A 127 -0.48 19.64 -13.38
CA SER A 127 0.53 20.68 -13.18
C SER A 127 1.97 20.17 -13.28
N VAL A 128 2.15 18.85 -13.38
CA VAL A 128 3.46 18.21 -13.51
C VAL A 128 3.61 17.65 -14.92
N SER A 129 4.55 18.22 -15.67
CA SER A 129 4.89 17.73 -17.02
C SER A 129 5.49 16.33 -16.98
N CYS A 130 5.11 15.53 -17.97
CA CYS A 130 5.66 14.22 -18.30
C CYS A 130 6.92 14.31 -19.19
N GLU A 131 7.53 15.48 -19.32
CA GLU A 131 8.89 15.57 -19.86
C GLU A 131 9.94 15.15 -18.82
N THR A 132 11.14 14.78 -19.27
CA THR A 132 12.24 14.30 -18.41
C THR A 132 12.88 15.44 -17.63
N SER A 133 12.26 15.85 -16.52
CA SER A 133 12.90 16.69 -15.51
C SER A 133 13.68 15.84 -14.49
N SER A 134 14.79 16.37 -13.94
CA SER A 134 15.59 15.67 -12.93
C SER A 134 14.77 15.27 -11.69
N SER A 135 13.79 16.09 -11.31
CA SER A 135 12.88 15.81 -10.19
C SER A 135 11.97 14.59 -10.46
N ARG A 136 11.49 14.44 -11.70
CA ARG A 136 10.66 13.32 -12.11
C ARG A 136 11.46 12.01 -12.18
N THR A 137 12.67 12.05 -12.70
CA THR A 137 13.55 10.87 -12.72
C THR A 137 13.80 10.34 -11.30
N LEU A 138 14.06 11.24 -10.34
CA LEU A 138 14.23 10.86 -8.94
C LEU A 138 12.95 10.22 -8.37
N LEU A 139 11.79 10.84 -8.63
CA LEU A 139 10.49 10.34 -8.17
C LEU A 139 10.17 8.95 -8.75
N GLN A 140 10.44 8.73 -10.03
CA GLN A 140 10.25 7.44 -10.70
C GLN A 140 11.19 6.37 -10.13
N ILE A 141 12.47 6.69 -9.92
CA ILE A 141 13.43 5.76 -9.31
C ILE A 141 12.96 5.35 -7.91
N GLN A 142 12.55 6.31 -7.08
CA GLN A 142 12.03 6.04 -5.73
C GLN A 142 10.73 5.22 -5.78
N GLY A 143 9.85 5.52 -6.73
CA GLY A 143 8.63 4.76 -6.99
C GLY A 143 8.94 3.31 -7.35
N ILE A 144 9.84 3.06 -8.32
CA ILE A 144 10.25 1.72 -8.75
C ILE A 144 10.85 0.94 -7.58
N LEU A 145 11.80 1.55 -6.84
CA LEU A 145 12.42 0.90 -5.69
C LEU A 145 11.38 0.53 -4.63
N THR A 146 10.44 1.44 -4.34
CA THR A 146 9.37 1.19 -3.38
C THR A 146 8.40 0.11 -3.88
N ALA A 147 8.07 0.10 -5.18
CA ALA A 147 7.22 -0.93 -5.78
C ALA A 147 7.88 -2.31 -5.73
N ILE A 148 9.19 -2.43 -5.95
CA ILE A 148 9.93 -3.69 -5.81
C ILE A 148 9.94 -4.12 -4.34
N LEU A 149 10.33 -3.22 -3.44
CA LEU A 149 10.49 -3.51 -2.01
C LEU A 149 9.15 -3.89 -1.36
N VAL A 150 8.11 -3.10 -1.59
CA VAL A 150 6.79 -3.31 -1.00
C VAL A 150 6.03 -4.34 -1.81
N GLY A 151 5.92 -4.17 -3.13
CA GLY A 151 5.10 -5.01 -4.00
C GLY A 151 5.54 -6.47 -4.06
N VAL A 152 6.85 -6.71 -4.10
CA VAL A 152 7.42 -8.08 -4.18
C VAL A 152 8.10 -8.47 -2.88
N GLY A 153 8.94 -7.60 -2.31
CA GLY A 153 9.73 -7.91 -1.12
C GLY A 153 8.87 -8.23 0.11
N PHE A 154 7.79 -7.49 0.35
CA PHE A 154 6.92 -7.75 1.51
C PHE A 154 6.17 -9.08 1.42
N PRO A 155 5.49 -9.43 0.31
CA PRO A 155 4.91 -10.76 0.14
C PRO A 155 5.93 -11.90 0.26
N LEU A 156 7.11 -11.77 -0.35
CA LEU A 156 8.17 -12.78 -0.23
C LEU A 156 8.65 -12.95 1.21
N TYR A 157 8.79 -11.84 1.96
CA TYR A 157 9.12 -11.88 3.38
C TYR A 157 8.06 -12.66 4.18
N VAL A 158 6.77 -12.41 3.92
CA VAL A 158 5.67 -13.14 4.56
C VAL A 158 5.74 -14.63 4.24
N VAL A 159 5.93 -15.00 2.97
CA VAL A 159 6.08 -16.42 2.57
C VAL A 159 7.25 -17.05 3.30
N PHE A 160 8.44 -16.46 3.23
CA PHE A 160 9.64 -17.03 3.85
C PHE A 160 9.52 -17.17 5.36
N LYS A 161 8.98 -16.16 6.05
CA LYS A 161 8.81 -16.21 7.51
C LYS A 161 7.79 -17.24 7.93
N THR A 162 6.67 -17.33 7.22
CA THR A 162 5.60 -18.26 7.58
C THR A 162 5.99 -19.71 7.29
N THR A 163 6.69 -20.00 6.18
CA THR A 163 7.22 -21.34 5.90
C THR A 163 8.28 -21.76 6.91
N THR A 164 9.16 -20.83 7.30
CA THR A 164 10.18 -21.08 8.35
C THR A 164 9.54 -21.35 9.73
N LEU A 165 8.46 -20.65 10.08
CA LEU A 165 7.75 -20.89 11.33
C LEU A 165 6.98 -22.22 11.30
N LYS A 166 6.41 -22.58 10.16
CA LYS A 166 5.76 -23.87 9.93
C LYS A 166 6.74 -25.03 10.10
N SER A 167 7.91 -24.96 9.47
CA SER A 167 8.93 -26.02 9.56
C SER A 167 9.47 -26.21 10.99
N LYS A 168 9.39 -25.19 11.83
CA LYS A 168 9.78 -25.23 13.25
C LYS A 168 8.65 -25.65 14.20
N GLY A 169 7.45 -25.94 13.70
CA GLY A 169 6.28 -26.20 14.54
C GLY A 169 5.86 -25.02 15.43
N ALA A 170 6.39 -23.82 15.16
CA ALA A 170 6.17 -22.60 15.95
C ALA A 170 5.09 -21.69 15.34
N LEU A 171 4.28 -22.25 14.42
CA LEU A 171 3.18 -21.56 13.77
C LEU A 171 1.90 -21.75 14.59
N ASP A 172 1.80 -21.02 15.70
CA ASP A 172 0.63 -21.05 16.59
C ASP A 172 -0.22 -19.77 16.49
N ALA A 173 -1.40 -19.79 17.11
CA ALA A 173 -2.28 -18.63 17.22
C ALA A 173 -1.66 -17.46 18.03
N HIS A 174 -0.58 -17.72 18.76
CA HIS A 174 0.19 -16.74 19.51
C HIS A 174 1.35 -16.13 18.71
N SER A 175 1.56 -16.57 17.47
CA SER A 175 2.59 -16.04 16.59
C SER A 175 2.18 -14.64 16.08
N HIS A 176 3.18 -13.78 15.88
CA HIS A 176 2.99 -12.43 15.35
C HIS A 176 2.32 -12.42 13.96
N PHE A 177 2.48 -13.50 13.21
CA PHE A 177 1.96 -13.69 11.84
C PHE A 177 0.53 -14.26 11.82
N SER A 178 -0.08 -14.55 12.97
CA SER A 178 -1.47 -15.04 13.08
C SER A 178 -2.50 -14.17 12.34
N SER A 179 -2.24 -12.86 12.24
CA SER A 179 -3.08 -11.92 11.51
C SER A 179 -3.08 -12.10 9.98
N LEU A 180 -2.06 -12.77 9.42
CA LEU A 180 -1.92 -13.00 7.98
C LEU A 180 -2.56 -14.31 7.50
N PHE A 181 -2.94 -15.23 8.38
CA PHE A 181 -3.52 -16.51 7.97
C PHE A 181 -4.99 -16.36 7.55
N GLN A 182 -5.43 -17.11 6.53
CA GLN A 182 -6.85 -17.29 6.24
C GLN A 182 -7.41 -18.30 7.25
N TRP A 183 -8.48 -17.94 7.98
CA TRP A 183 -9.13 -18.80 8.97
C TRP A 183 -8.23 -19.38 10.08
N TYR A 184 -7.04 -18.81 10.30
CA TYR A 184 -6.01 -19.37 11.20
C TYR A 184 -5.57 -20.79 10.83
N SER A 185 -5.82 -21.26 9.60
CA SER A 185 -5.38 -22.60 9.21
C SER A 185 -3.87 -22.61 8.93
N PRO A 186 -3.09 -23.43 9.66
CA PRO A 186 -1.64 -23.59 9.43
C PRO A 186 -1.31 -24.32 8.11
N GLU A 187 -2.34 -24.82 7.41
CA GLU A 187 -2.18 -25.58 6.17
C GLU A 187 -1.69 -24.69 5.02
N VAL A 188 -2.22 -23.47 4.89
CA VAL A 188 -1.95 -22.56 3.75
C VAL A 188 -1.48 -21.18 4.21
N PRO A 189 -0.30 -21.07 4.84
CA PRO A 189 0.10 -19.83 5.52
C PRO A 189 0.55 -18.70 4.56
N TYR A 190 0.75 -19.02 3.28
CA TYR A 190 1.20 -18.11 2.23
C TYR A 190 0.05 -17.48 1.42
N PHE A 191 -1.20 -17.86 1.69
CA PHE A 191 -2.36 -17.43 0.89
C PHE A 191 -2.50 -15.91 0.82
N GLU A 192 -2.34 -15.20 1.95
CA GLU A 192 -2.42 -13.74 1.96
C GLU A 192 -1.32 -13.10 1.12
N ALA A 193 -0.10 -13.65 1.14
CA ALA A 193 0.99 -13.17 0.30
C ALA A 193 0.68 -13.36 -1.20
N LEU A 194 0.05 -14.47 -1.58
CA LEU A 194 -0.43 -14.65 -2.96
C LEU A 194 -1.50 -13.64 -3.34
N HIS A 195 -2.43 -13.35 -2.42
CA HIS A 195 -3.43 -12.30 -2.63
C HIS A 195 -2.79 -10.92 -2.79
N MET A 196 -1.76 -10.60 -2.01
CA MET A 196 -0.99 -9.36 -2.16
C MET A 196 -0.31 -9.30 -3.53
N LEU A 197 0.42 -10.35 -3.94
CA LEU A 197 1.04 -10.41 -5.26
C LEU A 197 0.02 -10.25 -6.40
N ARG A 198 -1.15 -10.90 -6.28
CA ARG A 198 -2.24 -10.73 -7.24
C ARG A 198 -2.72 -9.29 -7.30
N LYS A 199 -2.85 -8.60 -6.17
CA LYS A 199 -3.23 -7.17 -6.12
C LYS A 199 -2.18 -6.30 -6.79
N ALA A 200 -0.89 -6.52 -6.52
CA ALA A 200 0.18 -5.81 -7.22
C ALA A 200 0.14 -6.04 -8.73
N ALA A 201 -0.09 -7.28 -9.17
CA ALA A 201 -0.20 -7.61 -10.59
C ALA A 201 -1.42 -6.93 -11.23
N LEU A 202 -2.56 -6.86 -10.55
CA LEU A 202 -3.76 -6.16 -11.02
C LEU A 202 -3.52 -4.65 -11.13
N ILE A 203 -2.86 -4.05 -10.14
CA ILE A 203 -2.47 -2.64 -10.19
C ILE A 203 -1.53 -2.43 -11.39
N ALA A 204 -0.43 -3.18 -11.49
CA ALA A 204 0.50 -3.06 -12.61
C ALA A 204 -0.20 -3.22 -13.97
N ALA A 205 -1.09 -4.21 -14.11
CA ALA A 205 -1.84 -4.45 -15.35
C ALA A 205 -2.84 -3.32 -15.67
N ALA A 206 -3.41 -2.66 -14.67
CA ALA A 206 -4.30 -1.51 -14.90
C ALA A 206 -3.54 -0.31 -15.50
N PHE A 207 -2.30 -0.09 -15.06
CA PHE A 207 -1.48 1.04 -15.49
C PHE A 207 -0.61 0.76 -16.72
N LEU A 208 -0.34 -0.51 -17.03
CA LEU A 208 0.40 -0.92 -18.24
C LEU A 208 -0.51 -1.08 -19.48
N ARG A 209 -1.81 -0.82 -19.37
CA ARG A 209 -2.68 -0.83 -20.55
C ARG A 209 -2.28 0.32 -21.48
N PRO A 210 -1.97 0.05 -22.75
CA PRO A 210 -1.88 1.12 -23.73
C PRO A 210 -3.23 1.83 -23.79
N GLN A 211 -3.22 3.15 -23.58
CA GLN A 211 -4.36 4.03 -23.83
C GLN A 211 -4.46 4.32 -25.31
#